data_AF-A0A2V8UWH6-F1
#
_entry.id   AF-A0A2V8UWH6-F1
#
_cell.length_a   1.000
_cell.length_b   1.000
_cell.length_c   1.000
_cell.angle_alpha   90.00
_cell.angle_beta   90.00
_cell.angle_gamma   90.00
#
_symmetry.space_group_name_H-M   'P 1'
#
loop_
_entity.id
_entity.type
_entity.pdbx_description
1 polymer ?
#
loop_
_entity_poly.entity_id
_entity_poly.type
_entity_poly.pdbx_seq_one_letter_code
_entity_poly.pdbx_strand_id
1 'polypeptide(L)'
;MTVVGVTQRGFHSFDAMHPSDLFVPMMMKTTVTPTWDDMRRRDSIWLKIFARLGLGIEVRTAQKRNRNSLPYALRSDLAAVPRDAKFSARYPKNRLNIASSPKGLGHQDFAKPLYVLLAMVGTLLLIACVNIANLLITRSAARQKEIAIRLSLGATRGSLVRLIMVESCASRWPAAAWGFVLSGWLASLLVRMLPLEHIDVAIQTTPNWHIVGFTQGSACSPR
;
A
#
# COMPACT_ATOMS: atom_id res chain seq x y z
N MET A 1 -14.58 3.53 35.57
CA MET A 1 -14.96 3.00 34.25
C MET A 1 -15.36 1.55 34.42
N THR A 2 -16.56 1.17 33.98
CA THR A 2 -17.04 -0.22 34.07
C THR A 2 -16.77 -0.91 32.74
N VAL A 3 -15.98 -1.98 32.76
CA VAL A 3 -15.73 -2.80 31.56
C VAL A 3 -16.93 -3.71 31.36
N VAL A 4 -17.68 -3.49 30.28
CA VAL A 4 -18.88 -4.28 29.94
C VAL A 4 -18.52 -5.59 29.20
N GLY A 5 -17.29 -5.68 28.65
CA GLY A 5 -16.77 -6.89 28.03
C GLY A 5 -15.38 -6.68 27.43
N VAL A 6 -14.70 -7.79 27.15
CA VAL A 6 -13.40 -7.82 26.46
C VAL A 6 -13.58 -8.61 25.16
N THR A 7 -13.07 -8.06 24.05
CA THR A 7 -13.14 -8.70 22.74
C THR A 7 -12.22 -9.93 22.68
N GLN A 8 -12.55 -10.90 21.83
CA GLN A 8 -11.72 -12.08 21.61
C GLN A 8 -10.32 -11.71 21.10
N ARG A 9 -9.30 -12.48 21.51
CA ARG A 9 -7.91 -12.27 21.10
C ARG A 9 -7.80 -12.39 19.56
N GLY A 10 -7.30 -11.33 18.91
CA GLY A 10 -7.20 -11.21 17.45
C GLY A 10 -8.34 -10.41 16.79
N PHE A 11 -9.36 -9.99 17.54
CA PHE A 11 -10.35 -9.03 17.05
C PHE A 11 -9.90 -7.60 17.40
N HIS A 12 -9.40 -6.88 16.39
CA HIS A 12 -8.89 -5.52 16.56
C HIS A 12 -9.93 -4.43 16.28
N SER A 13 -10.68 -4.52 15.18
CA SER A 13 -11.69 -3.51 14.82
C SER A 13 -12.59 -3.97 13.68
N PHE A 14 -13.69 -3.23 13.48
CA PHE A 14 -14.52 -3.35 12.29
C PHE A 14 -13.94 -2.60 11.08
N ASP A 15 -13.08 -1.61 11.34
CA ASP A 15 -12.37 -0.80 10.35
C ASP A 15 -10.88 -1.15 10.37
N ALA A 16 -10.41 -1.87 9.34
CA ALA A 16 -9.03 -2.34 9.26
C ALA A 16 -8.01 -1.18 9.16
N MET A 17 -8.46 0.03 8.80
CA MET A 17 -7.61 1.20 8.64
C MET A 17 -7.43 1.98 9.94
N HIS A 18 -8.37 1.84 10.90
CA HIS A 18 -8.34 2.53 12.18
C HIS A 18 -8.63 1.50 13.29
N PRO A 19 -7.62 0.73 13.74
CA PRO A 19 -7.80 -0.19 14.85
C PRO A 19 -8.31 0.58 16.07
N SER A 20 -9.31 0.03 16.75
CA SER A 20 -9.98 0.68 17.88
C SER A 20 -9.73 -0.16 19.12
N ASP A 21 -8.95 0.36 20.06
CA ASP A 21 -8.63 -0.36 21.28
C ASP A 21 -9.77 -0.33 22.31
N LEU A 22 -10.70 0.62 22.18
CA LEU A 22 -11.82 0.83 23.10
C LEU A 22 -13.15 0.98 22.36
N PHE A 23 -14.13 0.16 22.72
CA PHE A 23 -15.52 0.31 22.27
C PHE A 23 -16.35 0.94 23.38
N VAL A 24 -16.90 2.12 23.10
CA VAL A 24 -17.73 2.86 24.05
C VAL A 24 -19.20 2.82 23.60
N PRO A 25 -20.16 2.61 24.51
CA PRO A 25 -21.58 2.75 24.20
C PRO A 25 -21.88 4.10 23.54
N MET A 26 -22.72 4.07 22.51
CA MET A 26 -23.08 5.27 21.74
C MET A 26 -23.65 6.40 22.60
N MET A 27 -24.33 6.06 23.71
CA MET A 27 -24.90 7.02 24.65
C MET A 27 -23.84 7.89 25.35
N MET A 28 -22.58 7.45 25.43
CA MET A 28 -21.49 8.21 26.05
C MET A 28 -20.72 9.07 25.05
N LYS A 29 -21.19 9.21 23.80
CA LYS A 29 -20.49 9.97 22.75
C LYS A 29 -20.19 11.42 23.16
N THR A 30 -21.14 12.09 23.83
CA THR A 30 -20.98 13.47 24.32
C THR A 30 -19.96 13.59 25.45
N THR A 31 -19.75 12.51 26.22
CA THR A 31 -18.74 12.48 27.30
C THR A 31 -17.35 12.19 26.74
N VAL A 32 -17.24 11.30 25.74
CA VAL A 32 -15.96 10.91 25.13
C VAL A 32 -15.45 11.95 24.14
N THR A 33 -16.34 12.62 23.41
CA THR A 33 -15.97 13.63 22.41
C THR A 33 -16.89 14.85 22.54
N PRO A 34 -16.70 15.69 23.58
CA PRO A 34 -17.62 16.79 23.89
C PRO A 34 -17.68 17.86 22.80
N THR A 35 -16.62 17.99 21.99
CA THR A 35 -16.56 18.94 20.88
C THR A 35 -17.28 18.46 19.61
N TRP A 36 -17.78 17.21 19.57
CA TRP A 36 -18.35 16.60 18.38
C TRP A 36 -19.83 16.22 18.58
N ASP A 37 -20.74 17.18 18.36
CA ASP A 37 -22.21 17.05 18.56
C ASP A 37 -22.97 16.53 17.31
N ASP A 38 -22.34 15.66 16.53
CA ASP A 38 -22.95 15.14 15.30
C ASP A 38 -24.09 14.14 15.55
N MET A 39 -24.40 13.83 16.82
CA MET A 39 -25.55 13.01 17.21
C MET A 39 -26.88 13.77 17.05
N ARG A 40 -26.87 15.09 17.29
CA ARG A 40 -28.06 15.95 17.20
C ARG A 40 -28.24 16.52 15.80
N ARG A 41 -27.15 16.59 15.05
CA ARG A 41 -27.09 17.08 13.68
C ARG A 41 -27.57 16.00 12.71
N ARG A 42 -28.79 16.18 12.21
CA ARG A 42 -29.34 15.25 11.21
C ARG A 42 -28.53 15.28 9.90
N ASP A 43 -27.89 16.40 9.55
CA ASP A 43 -27.01 16.61 8.38
C ASP A 43 -25.64 15.92 8.46
N SER A 44 -25.33 15.18 9.53
CA SER A 44 -24.09 14.42 9.62
C SER A 44 -24.29 12.94 9.31
N ILE A 45 -23.38 12.39 8.50
CA ILE A 45 -23.36 10.99 8.03
C ILE A 45 -22.06 10.29 8.45
N TRP A 46 -21.77 10.32 9.74
CA TRP A 46 -20.54 9.79 10.33
C TRP A 46 -20.65 8.34 10.81
N LEU A 47 -21.87 7.86 11.07
CA LEU A 47 -22.10 6.56 11.68
C LEU A 47 -22.01 5.45 10.62
N LYS A 48 -21.03 4.56 10.78
CA LYS A 48 -20.93 3.31 10.02
C LYS A 48 -21.71 2.22 10.76
N ILE A 49 -22.72 1.66 10.09
CA ILE A 49 -23.54 0.57 10.64
C ILE A 49 -23.03 -0.75 10.07
N PHE A 50 -22.80 -1.72 10.96
CA PHE A 50 -22.42 -3.08 10.60
C PHE A 50 -23.56 -4.02 10.94
N ALA A 51 -23.90 -4.92 10.01
CA ALA A 51 -24.94 -5.91 10.21
C ALA A 51 -24.48 -7.26 9.66
N ARG A 52 -24.85 -8.33 10.36
CA ARG A 52 -24.64 -9.70 9.88
C ARG A 52 -25.79 -10.08 8.96
N LEU A 53 -25.46 -10.69 7.82
CA LEU A 53 -26.47 -11.20 6.91
C LEU A 53 -27.18 -12.42 7.53
N GLY A 54 -28.50 -12.49 7.36
CA GLY A 54 -29.31 -13.59 7.85
C GLY A 54 -28.88 -14.94 7.27
N LEU A 55 -29.11 -16.03 8.02
CA LEU A 55 -28.74 -17.39 7.62
C LEU A 55 -29.42 -17.76 6.28
N GLY A 56 -28.63 -18.26 5.33
CA GLY A 56 -29.10 -18.72 4.02
C GLY A 56 -29.29 -17.62 2.97
N ILE A 57 -29.05 -16.35 3.28
CA ILE A 57 -29.13 -15.26 2.29
C ILE A 57 -27.77 -15.12 1.61
N GLU A 58 -27.74 -15.28 0.29
CA GLU A 58 -26.54 -15.02 -0.51
C GLU A 58 -26.28 -13.51 -0.64
N VAL A 59 -25.00 -13.10 -0.59
CA VAL A 59 -24.57 -11.70 -0.74
C VAL A 59 -25.10 -11.07 -2.02
N ARG A 60 -25.10 -11.80 -3.15
CA ARG A 60 -25.61 -11.30 -4.44
C ARG A 60 -27.09 -10.94 -4.37
N THR A 61 -27.88 -11.77 -3.71
CA THR A 61 -29.32 -11.55 -3.53
C THR A 61 -29.59 -10.38 -2.59
N ALA A 62 -28.83 -10.28 -1.50
CA ALA A 62 -28.90 -9.14 -0.58
C ALA A 62 -28.56 -7.82 -1.30
N GLN A 63 -27.50 -7.83 -2.12
CA GLN A 63 -27.05 -6.64 -2.84
C GLN A 63 -28.03 -6.21 -3.92
N LYS A 64 -28.67 -7.16 -4.63
CA LYS A 64 -29.75 -6.85 -5.57
C LYS A 64 -30.95 -6.20 -4.89
N ARG A 65 -31.41 -6.72 -3.74
CA ARG A 65 -32.52 -6.12 -2.97
C ARG A 65 -32.18 -4.71 -2.50
N ASN A 66 -31.00 -4.55 -1.92
CA ASN A 66 -30.51 -3.29 -1.40
C ASN A 66 -30.34 -2.20 -2.48
N ARG A 67 -30.00 -2.59 -3.72
CA ARG A 67 -29.83 -1.64 -4.85
C ARG A 67 -31.08 -0.80 -5.11
N ASN A 68 -32.26 -1.32 -4.81
CA ASN A 68 -33.53 -0.62 -5.06
C ASN A 68 -34.14 -0.05 -3.77
N SER A 69 -34.02 -0.73 -2.63
CA SER A 69 -34.66 -0.30 -1.38
C SER A 69 -33.96 0.89 -0.72
N LEU A 70 -32.63 0.92 -0.71
CA LEU A 70 -31.88 1.97 -0.02
C LEU A 70 -32.05 3.35 -0.67
N PRO A 71 -31.94 3.51 -2.00
CA PRO A 71 -32.15 4.82 -2.63
C PRO A 71 -33.58 5.34 -2.40
N TYR A 72 -34.56 4.45 -2.32
CA TYR A 72 -35.94 4.83 -1.99
C TYR A 72 -36.03 5.36 -0.55
N ALA A 73 -35.50 4.63 0.42
CA ALA A 73 -35.47 5.06 1.83
C ALA A 73 -34.72 6.39 2.04
N LEU A 74 -33.60 6.59 1.35
CA LEU A 74 -32.84 7.85 1.42
C LEU A 74 -33.65 9.02 0.82
N ARG A 75 -34.38 8.80 -0.26
CA ARG A 75 -35.23 9.84 -0.88
C ARG A 75 -36.43 10.20 -0.01
N SER A 76 -37.07 9.21 0.63
CA SER A 76 -38.16 9.47 1.57
C SER A 76 -37.69 10.23 2.81
N ASP A 77 -36.48 9.95 3.30
CA ASP A 77 -35.86 10.71 4.41
C ASP A 77 -35.58 12.18 4.03
N LEU A 78 -35.10 12.44 2.81
CA LEU A 78 -34.93 13.80 2.28
C LEU A 78 -36.25 14.58 2.20
N ALA A 79 -37.35 13.90 1.88
CA ALA A 79 -38.66 14.54 1.80
C ALA A 79 -39.21 14.91 3.19
N ALA A 80 -38.84 14.17 4.23
CA ALA A 80 -39.30 14.40 5.60
C ALA A 80 -38.55 15.55 6.31
N VAL A 81 -37.29 15.80 5.95
CA VAL A 81 -36.45 16.82 6.62
C VAL A 81 -35.74 17.69 5.57
N PRO A 82 -36.10 18.99 5.45
CA PRO A 82 -35.44 19.90 4.52
C PRO A 82 -33.98 20.13 4.92
N ARG A 83 -33.08 20.10 3.92
CA ARG A 83 -31.60 20.17 4.09
C ARG A 83 -30.97 21.03 3.00
N ASP A 84 -29.70 21.41 3.20
CA ASP A 84 -28.86 22.07 2.20
C ASP A 84 -28.89 21.32 0.85
N ALA A 85 -28.97 22.07 -0.25
CA ALA A 85 -28.83 21.61 -1.62
C ALA A 85 -27.61 20.70 -1.84
N LYS A 86 -26.45 21.02 -1.27
CA LYS A 86 -25.22 20.21 -1.36
C LYS A 86 -25.42 18.83 -0.73
N PHE A 87 -26.02 18.79 0.45
CA PHE A 87 -26.29 17.54 1.17
C PHE A 87 -27.32 16.70 0.40
N SER A 88 -28.42 17.33 -0.03
CA SER A 88 -29.50 16.68 -0.77
C SER A 88 -29.03 16.09 -2.11
N ALA A 89 -28.03 16.69 -2.76
CA ALA A 89 -27.44 16.16 -3.98
C ALA A 89 -26.48 14.98 -3.74
N ARG A 90 -25.82 14.91 -2.57
CA ARG A 90 -24.83 13.86 -2.22
C ARG A 90 -25.48 12.65 -1.54
N TYR A 91 -26.39 12.86 -0.61
CA TYR A 91 -26.98 11.81 0.23
C TYR A 91 -27.60 10.63 -0.54
N PRO A 92 -28.41 10.80 -1.61
CA PRO A 92 -28.97 9.67 -2.36
C PRO A 92 -27.93 8.91 -3.20
N LYS A 93 -26.70 9.43 -3.32
CA LYS A 93 -25.58 8.73 -3.95
C LYS A 93 -24.91 7.75 -3.00
N ASN A 94 -25.19 7.80 -1.70
CA ASN A 94 -24.68 6.81 -0.76
C ASN A 94 -25.16 5.41 -1.17
N ARG A 95 -24.25 4.44 -1.07
CA ARG A 95 -24.48 3.04 -1.39
C ARG A 95 -24.08 2.23 -0.18
N LEU A 96 -24.95 1.32 0.24
CA LEU A 96 -24.59 0.30 1.20
C LEU A 96 -23.90 -0.83 0.42
N ASN A 97 -22.58 -0.93 0.57
CA ASN A 97 -21.82 -2.03 -0.02
C ASN A 97 -21.92 -3.24 0.90
N ILE A 98 -22.53 -4.32 0.38
CA ILE A 98 -22.58 -5.60 1.08
C ILE A 98 -21.40 -6.42 0.59
N ALA A 99 -20.36 -6.49 1.40
CA ALA A 99 -19.17 -7.28 1.09
C ALA A 99 -19.02 -8.40 2.13
N SER A 100 -18.72 -9.60 1.67
CA SER A 100 -18.20 -10.65 2.55
C SER A 100 -16.74 -10.30 2.84
N SER A 101 -16.47 -9.78 4.03
CA SER A 101 -15.10 -9.52 4.46
C SER A 101 -14.80 -10.25 5.77
N PRO A 102 -14.11 -11.40 5.70
CA PRO A 102 -13.61 -12.08 6.90
C PRO A 102 -12.63 -11.23 7.73
N LYS A 103 -12.06 -10.16 7.15
CA LYS A 103 -11.03 -9.30 7.76
C LYS A 103 -11.49 -7.84 7.98
N GLY A 104 -12.80 -7.56 7.93
CA GLY A 104 -13.37 -6.21 8.18
C GLY A 104 -13.53 -5.34 6.94
N LEU A 105 -14.35 -4.28 7.04
CA LEU A 105 -14.54 -3.30 5.95
C LEU A 105 -13.47 -2.21 6.06
N GLY A 106 -12.83 -1.83 4.96
CA GLY A 106 -11.71 -0.87 4.97
C GLY A 106 -10.46 -1.36 4.26
N HIS A 107 -10.40 -2.64 3.87
CA HIS A 107 -9.62 -3.05 2.71
C HIS A 107 -10.28 -2.41 1.48
N GLN A 108 -10.03 -1.13 1.26
CA GLN A 108 -10.13 -0.53 -0.06
C GLN A 108 -9.33 -1.44 -0.99
N ASP A 109 -9.78 -1.65 -2.22
CA ASP A 109 -9.05 -2.44 -3.22
C ASP A 109 -7.73 -1.75 -3.59
N PHE A 110 -6.75 -1.78 -2.68
CA PHE A 110 -5.39 -1.27 -2.89
C PHE A 110 -4.69 -2.02 -4.01
N ALA A 111 -5.27 -3.16 -4.46
CA ALA A 111 -4.83 -3.88 -5.63
C ALA A 111 -4.63 -2.95 -6.83
N LYS A 112 -5.58 -2.05 -7.13
CA LYS A 112 -5.48 -1.16 -8.31
C LYS A 112 -4.30 -0.20 -8.24
N PRO A 113 -4.15 0.66 -7.20
CA PRO A 113 -2.99 1.54 -7.12
C PRO A 113 -1.67 0.76 -7.01
N LEU A 114 -1.67 -0.43 -6.39
CA LEU A 114 -0.48 -1.27 -6.31
C LEU A 114 -0.05 -1.82 -7.68
N TYR A 115 -1.00 -2.21 -8.54
CA TYR A 115 -0.68 -2.62 -9.91
C TYR A 115 -0.14 -1.46 -10.76
N VAL A 116 -0.70 -0.25 -10.59
CA VAL A 116 -0.18 0.95 -11.28
C VAL A 116 1.24 1.26 -10.82
N LEU A 117 1.49 1.19 -9.51
CA LEU A 117 2.83 1.37 -8.94
C LEU A 117 3.80 0.32 -9.47
N LEU A 118 3.38 -0.95 -9.52
CA LEU A 118 4.19 -2.06 -10.06
C LEU A 118 4.52 -1.84 -11.54
N ALA A 119 3.55 -1.41 -12.34
CA ALA A 119 3.75 -1.11 -13.76
C ALA A 119 4.73 0.06 -13.95
N MET A 120 4.61 1.11 -13.14
CA MET A 120 5.50 2.27 -13.17
C MET A 120 6.94 1.88 -12.80
N VAL A 121 7.13 1.17 -11.68
CA VAL A 121 8.44 0.69 -11.24
C VAL A 121 9.04 -0.30 -12.25
N GLY A 122 8.24 -1.20 -12.81
CA GLY A 122 8.68 -2.12 -13.87
C GLY A 122 9.17 -1.39 -15.12
N THR A 123 8.48 -0.31 -15.52
CA THR A 123 8.90 0.53 -16.66
C THR A 123 10.21 1.24 -16.37
N LEU A 124 10.37 1.82 -15.17
CA LEU A 124 11.61 2.47 -14.74
C LEU A 124 12.79 1.49 -14.71
N LEU A 125 12.57 0.27 -14.22
CA LEU A 125 13.58 -0.78 -14.22
C LEU A 125 13.98 -1.14 -15.65
N LEU A 126 13.00 -1.26 -16.57
CA LEU A 126 13.27 -1.56 -17.97
C LEU A 126 14.14 -0.48 -18.63
N ILE A 127 13.81 0.80 -18.40
CA ILE A 127 14.60 1.94 -18.88
C ILE A 127 16.03 1.89 -18.32
N ALA A 128 16.18 1.62 -17.02
CA ALA A 128 17.49 1.46 -16.40
C ALA A 128 18.29 0.31 -17.03
N CYS A 129 17.65 -0.85 -17.28
CA CYS A 129 18.27 -2.00 -17.92
C CYS A 129 18.74 -1.67 -19.35
N VAL A 130 17.93 -0.97 -20.14
CA VAL A 130 18.32 -0.54 -21.50
C VAL A 130 19.51 0.43 -21.46
N ASN A 131 19.50 1.38 -20.51
CA ASN A 131 20.61 2.31 -20.34
C ASN A 131 21.91 1.62 -19.94
N ILE A 132 21.84 0.64 -19.02
CA ILE A 132 22.99 -0.16 -18.62
C ILE A 132 23.49 -0.98 -19.83
N ALA A 133 22.60 -1.59 -20.61
CA ALA A 133 22.98 -2.33 -21.82
C ALA A 133 23.71 -1.42 -22.83
N ASN A 134 23.19 -0.21 -23.08
CA ASN A 134 23.83 0.76 -23.96
C ASN A 134 25.20 1.21 -23.45
N LEU A 135 25.35 1.42 -22.13
CA LEU A 135 26.64 1.73 -21.50
C LEU A 135 27.64 0.57 -21.61
N LEU A 136 27.18 -0.67 -21.49
CA LEU A 136 28.04 -1.85 -21.65
C LEU A 136 28.49 -2.03 -23.10
N ILE A 137 27.60 -1.81 -24.07
CA ILE A 137 27.91 -1.88 -25.51
C ILE A 137 28.99 -0.83 -25.85
N THR A 138 28.81 0.42 -25.45
CA THR A 138 29.79 1.50 -25.69
C THR A 138 31.14 1.25 -25.00
N ARG A 139 31.14 0.76 -23.75
CA ARG A 139 32.38 0.41 -23.03
C ARG A 139 33.10 -0.80 -23.62
N SER A 140 32.37 -1.78 -24.16
CA SER A 140 32.98 -2.97 -24.76
C SER A 140 33.80 -2.63 -26.01
N ALA A 141 33.35 -1.67 -26.82
CA ALA A 141 34.09 -1.20 -27.99
C ALA A 141 35.41 -0.52 -27.60
N ALA A 142 35.43 0.26 -26.52
CA ALA A 142 36.64 0.86 -25.98
C ALA A 142 37.59 -0.18 -25.34
N ARG A 143 37.04 -1.12 -24.55
CA ARG A 143 37.81 -2.19 -23.90
C ARG A 143 38.42 -3.17 -24.91
N GLN A 144 37.81 -3.41 -26.06
CA GLN A 144 38.36 -4.29 -27.09
C GLN A 144 39.75 -3.85 -27.57
N LYS A 145 40.01 -2.54 -27.68
CA LYS A 145 41.33 -2.01 -28.07
C LYS A 145 42.39 -2.27 -26.99
N GLU A 146 42.06 -2.04 -25.71
CA GLU A 146 42.98 -2.34 -24.60
C GLU A 146 43.26 -3.83 -24.46
N ILE A 147 42.24 -4.67 -24.68
CA ILE A 147 42.36 -6.14 -24.62
C ILE A 147 43.27 -6.64 -25.74
N ALA A 148 43.15 -6.12 -26.97
CA ALA A 148 44.01 -6.48 -28.09
C ALA A 148 45.49 -6.13 -27.81
N ILE A 149 45.75 -4.94 -27.24
CA ILE A 149 47.10 -4.49 -26.87
C ILE A 149 47.69 -5.37 -25.74
N ARG A 150 46.90 -5.71 -24.71
CA ARG A 150 47.33 -6.61 -23.63
C ARG A 150 47.56 -8.04 -24.08
N LEU A 151 46.77 -8.55 -25.05
CA LEU A 151 47.02 -9.85 -25.66
C LEU A 151 48.33 -9.87 -26.45
N SER A 152 48.67 -8.79 -27.18
CA SER A 152 49.95 -8.70 -27.90
C SER A 152 51.17 -8.63 -26.96
N LEU A 153 50.98 -8.22 -25.70
CA LEU A 153 52.00 -8.21 -24.64
C LEU A 153 52.09 -9.54 -23.87
N GLY A 154 51.32 -10.57 -24.24
CA GLY A 154 51.41 -11.91 -23.65
C GLY A 154 50.48 -12.18 -22.45
N ALA A 155 49.49 -11.33 -22.19
CA ALA A 155 48.53 -11.57 -21.10
C ALA A 155 47.62 -12.78 -21.38
N THR A 156 47.51 -13.70 -20.41
CA THR A 156 46.65 -14.88 -20.52
C THR A 156 45.16 -14.51 -20.38
N ARG A 157 44.30 -15.10 -21.22
CA ARG A 157 42.84 -14.81 -21.26
C ARG A 157 42.16 -14.94 -19.90
N GLY A 158 42.62 -15.85 -19.04
CA GLY A 158 42.07 -16.05 -17.68
C GLY A 158 42.34 -14.88 -16.72
N SER A 159 43.48 -14.19 -16.85
CA SER A 159 43.79 -13.02 -16.01
C SER A 159 42.87 -11.83 -16.32
N LEU A 160 42.49 -11.68 -17.60
CA LEU A 160 41.54 -10.65 -18.06
C LEU A 160 40.12 -10.92 -17.56
N VAL A 161 39.64 -12.15 -17.65
CA VAL A 161 38.30 -12.53 -17.18
C VAL A 161 38.17 -12.29 -15.67
N ARG A 162 39.18 -12.68 -14.89
CA ARG A 162 39.19 -12.47 -13.43
C ARG A 162 39.18 -10.99 -13.05
N LEU A 163 39.94 -10.16 -13.75
CA LEU A 163 39.98 -8.72 -13.51
C LEU A 163 38.61 -8.07 -13.78
N ILE A 164 37.97 -8.40 -14.90
CA ILE A 164 36.67 -7.83 -15.28
C ILE A 164 35.57 -8.29 -14.30
N MET A 165 35.62 -9.54 -13.82
CA MET A 165 34.69 -10.01 -12.79
C MET A 165 34.88 -9.27 -11.46
N VAL A 166 36.12 -9.07 -11.02
CA VAL A 166 36.41 -8.33 -9.77
C VAL A 166 36.00 -6.87 -9.88
N GLU A 167 36.30 -6.21 -11.00
CA GLU A 167 35.93 -4.81 -11.24
C GLU A 167 34.40 -4.62 -11.33
N SER A 168 33.71 -5.58 -11.95
CA SER A 168 32.24 -5.59 -12.04
C SER A 168 31.56 -5.91 -10.72
N CYS A 169 32.20 -6.70 -9.85
CA CYS A 169 31.67 -6.96 -8.52
C CYS A 169 31.97 -5.76 -7.60
N ALA A 170 33.16 -5.14 -7.68
CA ALA A 170 33.52 -3.96 -6.90
C ALA A 170 32.60 -2.74 -7.15
N SER A 171 32.19 -2.51 -8.40
CA SER A 171 31.26 -1.41 -8.72
C SER A 171 29.81 -1.62 -8.24
N ARG A 172 29.40 -2.86 -7.92
CA ARG A 172 28.04 -3.17 -7.44
C ARG A 172 27.82 -2.81 -5.98
N TRP A 173 28.85 -2.90 -5.15
CA TRP A 173 28.77 -2.59 -3.72
C TRP A 173 28.30 -1.17 -3.42
N PRO A 174 28.89 -0.11 -4.00
CA PRO A 174 28.43 1.26 -3.75
C PRO A 174 27.00 1.49 -4.28
N ALA A 175 26.64 0.91 -5.43
CA ALA A 175 25.27 1.01 -5.95
C ALA A 175 24.23 0.38 -5.00
N ALA A 176 24.54 -0.78 -4.42
CA ALA A 176 23.68 -1.46 -3.45
C ALA A 176 23.56 -0.66 -2.13
N ALA A 177 24.69 -0.15 -1.61
CA ALA A 177 24.68 0.67 -0.40
C ALA A 177 23.84 1.95 -0.59
N TRP A 178 24.00 2.63 -1.72
CA TRP A 178 23.21 3.82 -2.06
C TRP A 178 21.73 3.48 -2.21
N GLY A 179 21.38 2.39 -2.91
CA GLY A 179 20.00 1.95 -3.06
C GLY A 179 19.32 1.65 -1.72
N PHE A 180 20.05 1.04 -0.78
CA PHE A 180 19.55 0.75 0.56
C PHE A 180 19.26 2.02 1.37
N VAL A 181 20.22 2.95 1.39
CA VAL A 181 20.07 4.24 2.09
C VAL A 181 18.92 5.06 1.51
N LEU A 182 18.85 5.15 0.17
CA LEU A 182 17.76 5.84 -0.53
C LEU A 182 16.40 5.20 -0.24
N SER A 183 16.31 3.87 -0.17
CA SER A 183 15.05 3.18 0.14
C SER A 183 14.52 3.56 1.53
N GLY A 184 15.38 3.57 2.55
CA GLY A 184 14.99 3.99 3.91
C GLY A 184 14.62 5.47 3.97
N TRP A 185 15.38 6.32 3.27
CA TRP A 185 15.14 7.75 3.22
C TRP A 185 13.84 8.11 2.48
N LEU A 186 13.57 7.51 1.31
CA LEU A 186 12.32 7.72 0.56
C LEU A 186 11.09 7.25 1.34
N ALA A 187 11.17 6.08 1.99
CA ALA A 187 10.08 5.58 2.83
C ALA A 187 9.76 6.58 3.96
N SER A 188 10.80 7.09 4.62
CA SER A 188 10.65 8.08 5.69
C SER A 188 10.10 9.41 5.18
N LEU A 189 10.53 9.86 3.99
CA LEU A 189 10.04 11.09 3.35
C LEU A 189 8.57 10.95 2.95
N LEU A 190 8.17 9.80 2.40
CA LEU A 190 6.82 9.52 1.97
C LEU A 190 5.84 9.53 3.17
N VAL A 191 6.22 8.92 4.29
CA VAL A 191 5.44 8.96 5.53
C VAL A 191 5.29 10.39 6.04
N ARG A 192 6.34 11.22 5.95
CA ARG A 192 6.31 12.60 6.42
C ARG A 192 5.49 13.56 5.54
N MET A 193 5.35 13.25 4.25
CA MET A 193 4.57 14.03 3.28
C MET A 193 3.09 13.67 3.25
N LEU A 194 2.71 12.53 3.83
CA LEU A 194 1.32 12.14 3.96
C LEU A 194 0.73 12.73 5.26
N PRO A 195 -0.32 13.58 5.20
CA PRO A 195 -1.04 14.05 6.38
C PRO A 195 -1.95 12.91 6.88
N LEU A 196 -1.34 11.84 7.38
CA LEU A 196 -2.04 10.74 8.01
C LEU A 196 -1.99 10.96 9.52
N GLU A 197 -2.90 11.79 10.01
CA GLU A 197 -2.95 12.13 11.44
C GLU A 197 -3.33 10.90 12.31
N HIS A 198 -3.81 9.78 11.75
CA HIS A 198 -4.41 8.69 12.53
C HIS A 198 -4.27 7.25 11.96
N ILE A 199 -3.34 6.98 11.02
CA ILE A 199 -3.14 5.60 10.55
C ILE A 199 -1.79 5.10 11.06
N ASP A 200 -1.84 4.30 12.13
CA ASP A 200 -0.77 3.36 12.48
C ASP A 200 -0.72 2.28 11.38
N VAL A 201 -0.10 2.66 10.27
CA VAL A 201 0.19 1.76 9.18
C VAL A 201 1.20 0.74 9.73
N ALA A 202 0.70 -0.40 10.20
CA ALA A 202 1.49 -1.59 10.51
C ALA A 202 2.07 -2.24 9.24
N ILE A 203 2.56 -1.44 8.29
CA ILE A 203 3.48 -1.90 7.26
C ILE A 203 4.83 -1.91 7.94
N GLN A 204 5.30 -3.10 8.29
CA GLN A 204 6.69 -3.32 8.63
C GLN A 204 7.53 -2.97 7.40
N THR A 205 7.88 -1.70 7.24
CA THR A 205 8.84 -1.19 6.25
C THR A 205 10.26 -1.47 6.73
N THR A 206 10.49 -2.62 7.39
CA THR A 206 11.84 -3.04 7.74
C THR A 206 12.47 -3.59 6.46
N PRO A 207 13.50 -2.91 5.91
CA PRO A 207 14.20 -3.43 4.75
C PRO A 207 14.84 -4.76 5.16
N ASN A 208 14.35 -5.87 4.61
CA ASN A 208 14.81 -7.19 5.02
C ASN A 208 16.21 -7.45 4.46
N TRP A 209 17.21 -7.36 5.33
CA TRP A 209 18.63 -7.46 4.98
C TRP A 209 19.01 -8.81 4.35
N HIS A 210 18.23 -9.87 4.61
CA HIS A 210 18.45 -11.19 4.01
C HIS A 210 18.20 -11.20 2.50
N ILE A 211 17.24 -10.41 2.01
CA ILE A 211 16.92 -10.31 0.59
C ILE A 211 18.03 -9.56 -0.15
N VAL A 212 18.60 -8.54 0.48
CA VAL A 212 19.76 -7.79 -0.03
C VAL A 212 20.98 -8.70 -0.08
N GLY A 213 21.28 -9.44 0.99
CA GLY A 213 22.39 -10.38 1.01
C GLY A 213 22.28 -11.51 -0.03
N PHE A 214 21.09 -12.09 -0.20
CA PHE A 214 20.87 -13.17 -1.17
C PHE A 214 21.01 -12.71 -2.64
N THR A 215 20.44 -11.55 -2.97
CA THR A 215 20.55 -10.98 -4.32
C THR A 215 22.00 -10.61 -4.66
N GLN A 216 22.77 -10.11 -3.69
CA GLN A 216 24.19 -9.78 -3.88
C GLN A 216 25.08 -11.02 -4.00
N GLY A 217 24.76 -12.11 -3.28
CA GLY A 217 25.48 -13.38 -3.37
C GLY A 217 25.30 -14.10 -4.71
N SER A 218 24.07 -14.13 -5.26
CA SER A 218 23.80 -14.78 -6.55
C SER A 218 24.46 -14.06 -7.75
N ALA A 219 24.68 -12.74 -7.65
CA ALA A 219 25.29 -11.95 -8.71
C ALA A 219 26.83 -12.05 -8.78
N CYS A 220 27.49 -12.54 -7.74
CA CYS A 220 28.96 -12.68 -7.68
C CYS A 220 29.43 -14.16 -7.73
N SER A 221 28.53 -15.09 -8.10
CA SER A 221 28.91 -16.50 -8.29
C SER A 221 29.74 -16.66 -9.57
N PRO A 222 30.99 -17.19 -9.48
CA PRO A 222 31.80 -17.47 -10.65
C PRO A 222 31.22 -18.69 -11.39
N ARG A 223 30.71 -18.48 -12.60
CA ARG A 223 30.55 -19.53 -13.60
C ARG A 223 31.69 -19.41 -14.61
#